data_AF-A0A7N2KZP4-F1
#
_entry.id   AF-A0A7N2KZP4-F1
#
_cell.length_a   1.000
_cell.length_b   1.000
_cell.length_c   1.000
_cell.angle_alpha   90.00
_cell.angle_beta   90.00
_cell.angle_gamma   90.00
#
_symmetry.space_group_name_H-M   'P 1'
#
loop_
_entity.id
_entity.type
_entity.pdbx_description
1 polymer ?
#
loop_
_entity_poly.entity_id
_entity_poly.type
_entity_poly.pdbx_seq_one_letter_code
_entity_poly.pdbx_strand_id
1 'polypeptide(L)'
;MTQTQYFSSGLELANSVVIPDILQQTWTAISELYKETSQKEEPSSSVKFKIYEPLNYTIIAFFTWPANSKDYVQGNEGGDFVTSSALKGYFPHFNFLCPKGNQKFSINKPALELFTSIFYVLPKSVVPSIL
;
A
#
# COMPACT_ATOMS: atom_id res chain seq x y z
N MET A 1 -23.13 -18.69 32.63
CA MET A 1 -22.17 -18.68 31.51
C MET A 1 -22.45 -17.43 30.71
N THR A 2 -21.56 -16.44 30.76
CA THR A 2 -21.67 -15.20 29.98
C THR A 2 -21.03 -15.42 28.63
N GLN A 3 -21.83 -15.38 27.57
CA GLN A 3 -21.36 -15.47 26.19
C GLN A 3 -20.67 -14.14 25.84
N THR A 4 -19.35 -14.16 25.70
CA THR A 4 -18.57 -13.01 25.25
C THR A 4 -18.91 -12.75 23.79
N GLN A 5 -19.63 -11.67 23.51
CA GLN A 5 -20.01 -11.28 22.16
C GLN A 5 -18.76 -10.74 21.43
N TYR A 6 -18.03 -11.62 20.74
CA TYR A 6 -16.93 -11.23 19.88
C TYR A 6 -17.49 -10.78 18.53
N PHE A 7 -17.34 -9.49 18.25
CA PHE A 7 -17.67 -8.78 17.00
C PHE A 7 -19.16 -8.67 16.67
N SER A 8 -19.74 -7.49 16.92
CA SER A 8 -21.06 -7.14 16.36
C SER A 8 -21.06 -5.88 15.50
N SER A 9 -19.97 -5.09 15.46
CA SER A 9 -19.97 -3.77 14.79
C SER A 9 -19.60 -3.80 13.30
N GLY A 10 -19.30 -4.97 12.74
CA GLY A 10 -18.80 -5.10 11.37
C GLY A 10 -19.81 -4.67 10.32
N LEU A 11 -21.10 -4.91 10.57
CA LEU A 11 -22.19 -4.53 9.67
C LEU A 11 -22.42 -3.01 9.68
N GLU A 12 -22.36 -2.39 10.86
CA GLU A 12 -22.48 -0.95 11.06
C GLU A 12 -21.28 -0.19 10.43
N LEU A 13 -20.08 -0.74 10.57
CA LEU A 13 -18.87 -0.19 9.94
C LEU A 13 -18.87 -0.38 8.43
N ALA A 14 -19.34 -1.52 7.92
CA ALA A 14 -19.43 -1.76 6.48
C ALA A 14 -20.30 -0.71 5.79
N ASN A 15 -21.44 -0.36 6.38
CA ASN A 15 -22.28 0.72 5.87
C ASN A 15 -21.54 2.05 5.85
N SER A 16 -20.73 2.37 6.87
CA SER A 16 -19.94 3.61 6.91
C SER A 16 -18.85 3.68 5.83
N VAL A 17 -18.35 2.53 5.35
CA VAL A 17 -17.35 2.45 4.26
C VAL A 17 -18.00 2.43 2.87
N VAL A 18 -19.24 1.92 2.77
CA VAL A 18 -20.00 1.83 1.51
C VAL A 18 -20.81 3.10 1.21
N ILE A 19 -21.27 3.83 2.23
CA ILE A 19 -22.06 5.06 2.07
C ILE A 19 -21.26 6.17 1.34
N PRO A 20 -19.95 6.36 1.59
CA PRO A 20 -19.10 7.12 0.69
C PRO A 20 -18.82 6.30 -0.57
N ASP A 21 -19.04 6.90 -1.74
CA ASP A 21 -18.67 6.35 -3.07
C ASP A 21 -17.14 6.13 -3.26
N ILE A 22 -16.37 6.19 -2.18
CA ILE A 22 -14.91 6.07 -2.13
C ILE A 22 -14.47 4.71 -2.66
N LEU A 23 -15.17 3.62 -2.31
CA LEU A 23 -14.81 2.28 -2.79
C LEU A 23 -14.93 2.17 -4.30
N GLN A 24 -16.04 2.64 -4.87
CA GLN A 24 -16.27 2.63 -6.31
C GLN A 24 -15.30 3.55 -7.05
N GLN A 25 -15.04 4.74 -6.53
CA GLN A 25 -14.07 5.67 -7.13
C GLN A 25 -12.64 5.13 -7.06
N THR A 26 -12.24 4.54 -5.93
CA THR A 26 -10.92 3.90 -5.78
C THR A 26 -10.77 2.72 -6.73
N TRP A 27 -11.81 1.88 -6.83
CA TRP A 27 -11.80 0.74 -7.75
C TRP A 27 -11.75 1.18 -9.22
N THR A 28 -12.45 2.25 -9.56
CA THR A 28 -12.44 2.85 -10.91
C THR A 28 -11.03 3.35 -11.24
N ALA A 29 -10.39 4.10 -10.33
CA ALA A 29 -9.01 4.57 -10.50
C ALA A 29 -8.02 3.41 -10.73
N ILE A 30 -8.11 2.33 -9.94
CA ILE A 30 -7.27 1.14 -10.13
C ILE A 30 -7.52 0.49 -11.50
N SER A 31 -8.79 0.34 -11.89
CA SER A 31 -9.19 -0.30 -13.14
C SER A 31 -8.73 0.48 -14.38
N GLU A 32 -8.77 1.81 -14.32
CA GLU A 32 -8.26 2.67 -15.40
C GLU A 32 -6.74 2.58 -15.51
N LEU A 33 -6.02 2.66 -14.39
CA LEU A 33 -4.57 2.52 -14.36
C LEU A 33 -4.11 1.14 -14.90
N TYR A 34 -4.86 0.09 -14.57
CA TYR A 34 -4.65 -1.26 -15.12
C TYR A 34 -4.79 -1.28 -16.64
N LYS A 35 -5.90 -0.74 -17.19
CA LYS A 35 -6.15 -0.73 -18.63
C LYS A 35 -5.08 0.06 -19.39
N GLU A 36 -4.68 1.22 -18.86
CA GLU A 36 -3.63 2.05 -19.45
C GLU A 36 -2.28 1.33 -19.49
N THR A 37 -1.95 0.59 -18.44
CA THR A 37 -0.64 -0.07 -18.30
C THR A 37 -0.57 -1.37 -19.08
N SER A 38 -1.60 -2.21 -19.01
CA SER A 38 -1.63 -3.52 -19.66
C SER A 38 -1.66 -3.48 -21.18
N GLN A 39 -2.13 -2.38 -21.79
CA GLN A 39 -2.23 -2.24 -23.24
C GLN A 39 -0.99 -1.63 -23.90
N LYS A 40 -0.11 -0.96 -23.14
CA LYS A 40 0.93 -0.09 -23.71
C LYS A 40 2.35 -0.61 -23.54
N GLU A 41 2.59 -1.58 -22.65
CA GLU A 41 3.94 -1.89 -22.22
C GLU A 41 4.26 -3.39 -22.13
N GLU A 42 5.54 -3.68 -22.38
CA GLU A 42 6.13 -4.96 -22.03
C GLU A 42 6.13 -5.17 -20.50
N PRO A 43 6.13 -6.42 -20.03
CA PRO A 43 6.31 -6.75 -18.61
C PRO A 43 7.51 -6.01 -18.01
N SER A 44 7.28 -5.11 -17.06
CA SER A 44 8.34 -4.36 -16.38
C SER A 44 8.09 -4.34 -14.88
N SER A 45 9.10 -4.70 -14.09
CA SER A 45 9.01 -4.79 -12.62
C SER A 45 8.88 -3.42 -11.92
N SER A 46 8.41 -2.39 -12.62
CA SER A 46 8.25 -1.04 -12.10
C SER A 46 6.86 -0.82 -11.50
N VAL A 47 6.79 -0.03 -10.43
CA VAL A 47 5.50 0.47 -9.93
C VAL A 47 5.11 1.70 -10.72
N LYS A 48 3.86 1.73 -11.16
CA LYS A 48 3.22 2.94 -11.65
C LYS A 48 2.25 3.46 -10.62
N PHE A 49 2.10 4.76 -10.60
CA PHE A 49 1.05 5.39 -9.85
C PHE A 49 0.40 6.50 -10.66
N LYS A 50 -0.85 6.80 -10.32
CA LYS A 50 -1.60 7.91 -10.90
C LYS A 50 -2.43 8.58 -9.82
N ILE A 51 -2.50 9.90 -9.92
CA ILE A 51 -3.21 10.76 -8.98
C ILE A 51 -4.55 11.11 -9.60
N TYR A 52 -5.61 10.93 -8.82
CA TYR A 52 -6.97 11.32 -9.17
C TYR A 52 -7.45 12.29 -8.10
N GLU A 53 -8.02 13.41 -8.52
CA GLU A 53 -8.45 14.48 -7.61
C GLU A 53 -9.98 14.67 -7.65
N PRO A 54 -10.77 13.76 -7.05
CA PRO A 54 -12.17 14.01 -6.73
C PRO A 54 -12.37 15.30 -5.90
N LEU A 55 -13.61 15.81 -5.89
CA LEU A 55 -13.95 17.12 -5.31
C LEU A 55 -13.51 17.30 -3.84
N ASN A 56 -13.39 16.22 -3.06
CA ASN A 56 -13.20 16.26 -1.61
C ASN A 56 -11.97 15.47 -1.10
N TYR A 57 -11.23 14.78 -1.97
CA TYR A 57 -10.08 13.98 -1.59
C TYR A 57 -9.21 13.64 -2.80
N THR A 58 -7.99 13.17 -2.54
CA THR A 58 -7.06 12.71 -3.57
C THR A 58 -6.91 11.19 -3.46
N ILE A 59 -7.08 10.48 -4.58
CA ILE A 59 -6.77 9.05 -4.70
C ILE A 59 -5.42 8.90 -5.39
N ILE A 60 -4.53 8.11 -4.80
CA ILE A 60 -3.28 7.70 -5.44
C ILE A 60 -3.37 6.19 -5.68
N ALA A 61 -3.62 5.82 -6.93
CA ALA A 61 -3.69 4.42 -7.33
C ALA A 61 -2.30 3.92 -7.70
N PHE A 62 -1.95 2.73 -7.25
CA PHE A 62 -0.67 2.06 -7.55
C PHE A 62 -0.94 0.79 -8.36
N PHE A 63 -0.05 0.48 -9.30
CA PHE A 63 -0.16 -0.71 -10.13
C PHE A 63 1.22 -1.25 -10.53
N THR A 64 1.36 -2.57 -10.58
CA THR A 64 2.56 -3.28 -11.04
C THR A 64 2.21 -4.18 -12.21
N TRP A 65 3.10 -4.31 -13.22
CA TRP A 65 2.88 -5.21 -14.36
C TRP A 65 4.02 -6.23 -14.50
N PRO A 66 3.76 -7.55 -14.48
CA PRO A 66 2.45 -8.19 -14.39
C PRO A 66 1.79 -8.00 -13.02
N ALA A 67 0.45 -7.95 -13.01
CA ALA A 67 -0.38 -7.63 -11.85
C ALA A 67 -0.17 -8.55 -10.62
N ASN A 68 0.44 -9.72 -10.82
CA ASN A 68 0.75 -10.70 -9.80
C ASN A 68 1.92 -11.56 -10.26
N SER A 69 3.10 -10.97 -10.43
CA SER A 69 4.29 -11.81 -10.42
C SER A 69 4.35 -12.47 -9.03
N LYS A 70 3.99 -13.76 -8.98
CA LYS A 70 4.15 -14.61 -7.79
C LYS A 70 5.58 -14.53 -7.28
N ASP A 71 6.54 -14.31 -8.19
CA ASP A 71 7.96 -14.22 -7.91
C ASP A 71 8.35 -12.94 -7.15
N TYR A 72 7.66 -11.82 -7.39
CA TYR A 72 7.93 -10.56 -6.68
C TYR A 72 7.23 -10.51 -5.34
N VAL A 73 5.90 -10.63 -5.23
CA VAL A 73 5.23 -10.39 -3.93
C VAL A 73 5.48 -11.51 -2.91
N GLN A 74 5.68 -12.74 -3.38
CA GLN A 74 5.92 -13.87 -2.50
C GLN A 74 7.40 -13.97 -2.10
N GLY A 75 8.37 -13.37 -2.82
CA GLY A 75 9.78 -13.69 -2.62
C GLY A 75 10.02 -15.20 -2.73
N ASN A 76 11.22 -15.69 -2.39
CA ASN A 76 11.44 -17.13 -2.28
C ASN A 76 10.55 -17.71 -1.15
N GLU A 77 9.33 -18.15 -1.49
CA GLU A 77 8.37 -18.86 -0.60
C GLU A 77 7.76 -18.06 0.57
N GLY A 78 7.57 -16.75 0.42
CA GLY A 78 6.88 -15.91 1.42
C GLY A 78 7.79 -15.39 2.54
N GLY A 79 9.10 -15.62 2.45
CA GLY A 79 10.05 -15.39 3.54
C GLY A 79 10.91 -14.12 3.45
N ASP A 80 10.89 -13.37 2.34
CA ASP A 80 11.80 -12.22 2.17
C ASP A 80 11.26 -10.97 2.87
N PHE A 81 11.64 -10.80 4.14
CA PHE A 81 11.26 -9.66 4.97
C PHE A 81 12.47 -8.82 5.37
N VAL A 82 12.32 -7.50 5.34
CA VAL A 82 13.29 -6.57 5.93
C VAL A 82 12.87 -6.26 7.37
N THR A 83 13.77 -6.53 8.31
CA THR A 83 13.57 -6.16 9.71
C THR A 83 13.77 -4.65 9.91
N SER A 84 13.05 -4.08 10.87
CA SER A 84 13.22 -2.69 11.32
C SER A 84 14.68 -2.26 11.59
N SER A 85 15.54 -3.16 12.09
CA SER A 85 16.98 -2.90 12.29
C SER A 85 17.74 -2.74 10.98
N ALA A 86 17.47 -3.59 9.98
CA ALA A 86 18.07 -3.46 8.65
C ALA A 86 17.53 -2.21 7.93
N LEU A 87 16.25 -1.91 8.12
CA LEU A 87 15.58 -0.78 7.49
C LEU A 87 16.10 0.58 7.96
N LYS A 88 16.50 0.72 9.23
CA LYS A 88 17.06 1.96 9.78
C LYS A 88 18.27 2.50 9.00
N GLY A 89 19.11 1.61 8.45
CA GLY A 89 20.29 2.01 7.67
C GLY A 89 20.01 2.28 6.20
N TYR A 90 18.89 1.75 5.66
CA TYR A 90 18.57 1.79 4.24
C TYR A 90 17.45 2.80 3.91
N PHE A 91 16.40 2.85 4.72
CA PHE A 91 15.21 3.66 4.50
C PHE A 91 14.59 4.09 5.85
N PRO A 92 15.14 5.13 6.52
CA PRO A 92 14.82 5.47 7.91
C PRO A 92 13.44 6.13 8.12
N HIS A 93 12.60 6.24 7.08
CA HIS A 93 11.31 6.92 7.15
C HIS A 93 10.25 6.19 7.99
N PHE A 94 10.45 4.91 8.31
CA PHE A 94 9.50 4.08 9.06
C PHE A 94 9.82 3.94 10.55
N ASN A 95 10.73 4.75 11.10
CA ASN A 95 11.08 4.71 12.52
C ASN A 95 9.88 4.95 13.45
N PHE A 96 8.86 5.66 12.98
CA PHE A 96 7.63 5.92 13.72
C PHE A 96 6.75 4.68 13.94
N LEU A 97 6.94 3.60 13.16
CA LEU A 97 6.19 2.35 13.31
C LEU A 97 6.64 1.51 14.52
N CYS A 98 7.75 1.88 15.16
CA CYS A 98 8.28 1.18 16.33
C CYS A 98 7.65 1.72 17.63
N PRO A 99 6.71 1.00 18.28
CA PRO A 99 6.20 1.40 19.59
C PRO A 99 7.30 1.37 20.67
N LYS A 100 7.16 2.21 21.69
CA LYS A 100 8.14 2.36 22.79
C LYS A 100 8.51 1.04 23.49
N GLY A 101 7.60 0.06 23.52
CA GLY A 101 7.82 -1.25 24.15
C GLY A 101 8.23 -2.38 23.20
N ASN A 102 8.13 -2.19 21.88
CA ASN A 102 8.54 -3.20 20.90
C ASN A 102 9.09 -2.51 19.64
N GLN A 103 10.41 -2.39 19.57
CA GLN A 103 11.08 -1.70 18.47
C GLN A 103 11.26 -2.58 17.22
N LYS A 104 10.47 -3.65 17.07
CA LYS A 104 10.64 -4.61 15.99
C LYS A 104 9.38 -4.73 15.15
N PHE A 105 9.54 -4.46 13.86
CA PHE A 105 8.60 -4.85 12.81
C PHE A 105 9.37 -5.45 11.63
N SER A 106 8.63 -6.07 10.72
CA SER A 106 9.15 -6.63 9.47
C SER A 106 8.23 -6.20 8.32
N ILE A 107 8.81 -5.85 7.16
CA ILE A 107 8.08 -5.47 5.94
C ILE A 107 8.45 -6.45 4.84
N ASN A 108 7.48 -6.83 4.00
CA ASN A 108 7.74 -7.61 2.78
C ASN A 108 8.75 -6.85 1.90
N LYS A 109 9.92 -7.45 1.68
CA LYS A 109 11.04 -6.79 1.00
C LYS A 109 10.70 -6.38 -0.44
N PRO A 110 10.03 -7.22 -1.25
CA PRO A 110 9.64 -6.83 -2.59
C PRO A 110 8.68 -5.64 -2.64
N ALA A 111 7.67 -5.60 -1.77
CA ALA A 111 6.78 -4.44 -1.65
C ALA A 111 7.54 -3.18 -1.21
N LEU A 112 8.53 -3.32 -0.32
CA LEU A 112 9.39 -2.22 0.09
C LEU A 112 10.24 -1.69 -1.08
N GLU A 113 10.89 -2.56 -1.85
CA GLU A 113 11.71 -2.16 -3.01
C GLU A 113 10.87 -1.43 -4.06
N LEU A 114 9.66 -1.94 -4.32
CA LEU A 114 8.68 -1.29 -5.18
C LEU A 114 8.31 0.10 -4.65
N PHE A 115 8.04 0.23 -3.35
CA PHE A 115 7.70 1.51 -2.73
C PHE A 115 8.87 2.51 -2.75
N THR A 116 10.08 2.08 -2.40
CA THR A 116 11.26 2.97 -2.37
C THR A 116 11.62 3.47 -3.76
N SER A 117 11.35 2.69 -4.82
CA SER A 117 11.59 3.10 -6.21
C SER A 117 10.79 4.34 -6.63
N ILE A 118 9.64 4.60 -6.01
CA ILE A 118 8.76 5.73 -6.33
C ILE A 118 8.67 6.77 -5.21
N PHE A 119 9.29 6.54 -4.05
CA PHE A 119 9.08 7.36 -2.85
C PHE A 119 9.36 8.86 -3.08
N TYR A 120 10.45 9.18 -3.77
CA TYR A 120 10.86 10.58 -4.00
C TYR A 120 10.06 11.31 -5.10
N VAL A 121 9.25 10.58 -5.87
CA VAL A 121 8.39 11.15 -6.92
C VAL A 121 6.91 11.22 -6.50
N LEU A 122 6.57 10.66 -5.33
CA LEU A 122 5.22 10.79 -4.78
C LEU A 122 4.91 12.24 -4.37
N PRO A 123 3.63 12.66 -4.40
CA PRO A 123 3.23 14.00 -3.97
C PRO A 123 3.72 14.31 -2.55
N LYS A 124 4.33 15.48 -2.38
CA LYS A 124 4.82 15.95 -1.07
C LYS A 124 3.72 16.12 -0.02
N SER A 125 2.46 16.24 -0.44
CA SER A 125 1.30 16.26 0.46
C SER A 125 1.05 14.91 1.16
N VAL A 126 1.63 13.82 0.63
CA VAL A 126 1.45 12.45 1.12
C VAL A 126 2.67 11.96 1.90
N VAL A 127 3.84 12.53 1.62
CA VAL A 127 5.07 12.30 2.39
C VAL A 127 5.11 13.33 3.52
N PRO A 128 4.87 12.96 4.78
CA PRO A 128 5.02 13.91 5.87
C PRO A 128 6.43 14.49 5.80
N SER A 129 6.56 15.80 5.88
CA SER A 129 7.86 16.46 5.98
C SER A 129 8.47 16.05 7.32
N ILE A 130 9.16 14.91 7.34
CA ILE A 130 10.03 14.51 8.44
C ILE A 130 11.40 15.09 8.09
N LEU A 131 11.51 16.41 8.24
CA LEU A 131 12.78 17.11 8.46
C LEU A 131 12.92 17.35 9.96
#